data_AF-A0A7J2V0D1-F1
#
_entry.id   AF-A0A7J2V0D1-F1
#
_cell.length_a   1.000
_cell.length_b   1.000
_cell.length_c   1.000
_cell.angle_alpha   90.00
_cell.angle_beta   90.00
_cell.angle_gamma   90.00
#
_symmetry.space_group_name_H-M   'P 1'
#
loop_
_entity.id
_entity.type
_entity.pdbx_description
1 polymer ?
#
loop_
_entity_poly.entity_id
_entity_poly.type
_entity_poly.pdbx_seq_one_letter_code
_entity_poly.pdbx_strand_id
1 'polypeptide(L)'
;MYDSLRDSVKASDEDLYIVSTKEGSHEEDLAVRIEGVRKGISVIFGSPDKDPDEIAKEEGWDIDILNHYKLNSAPLQGVRSIRTYEALYITLAIMNSVIFKVKRF
;
A
#
# COMPACT_ATOMS: atom_id res chain seq x y z
N MET A 1 11.67 16.24 -4.59
CA MET A 1 10.31 16.42 -4.06
C MET A 1 9.37 16.18 -5.23
N TYR A 2 8.35 15.35 -5.07
CA TYR A 2 7.38 15.07 -6.13
C TYR A 2 6.18 15.99 -5.96
N ASP A 3 5.58 16.43 -7.07
CA ASP A 3 4.47 17.38 -7.05
C ASP A 3 3.10 16.68 -6.95
N SER A 4 3.04 15.36 -7.14
CA SER A 4 1.84 14.54 -7.10
C SER A 4 2.12 13.10 -6.67
N LEU A 5 1.07 12.37 -6.24
CA LEU A 5 1.14 10.92 -6.01
C LEU A 5 1.56 10.22 -7.31
N ARG A 6 0.93 10.58 -8.43
CA ARG A 6 1.25 10.02 -9.75
C ARG A 6 2.74 10.15 -10.10
N ASP A 7 3.36 11.29 -9.84
CA ASP A 7 4.77 11.51 -10.14
C ASP A 7 5.69 10.68 -9.24
N SER A 8 5.34 10.55 -7.95
CA SER A 8 6.10 9.72 -7.01
C SER A 8 6.07 8.23 -7.39
N VAL A 9 4.91 7.73 -7.81
CA VAL A 9 4.72 6.35 -8.27
C VAL A 9 5.57 6.10 -9.52
N LYS A 10 5.44 6.96 -10.55
CA LYS A 10 6.21 6.83 -11.79
C LYS A 10 7.72 6.86 -11.57
N ALA A 11 8.19 7.61 -10.59
CA ALA A 11 9.61 7.71 -10.28
C ALA A 11 10.16 6.48 -9.54
N SER A 12 9.32 5.77 -8.78
CA SER A 12 9.73 4.56 -8.05
C SER A 12 9.96 3.37 -8.98
N ASP A 13 9.14 3.23 -10.02
CA ASP A 13 9.23 2.15 -11.02
C ASP A 13 9.29 0.74 -10.40
N GLU A 14 8.54 0.48 -9.33
CA GLU A 14 8.59 -0.80 -8.62
C GLU A 14 7.66 -1.88 -9.23
N ASP A 15 7.95 -3.15 -8.88
CA ASP A 15 7.19 -4.31 -9.37
C ASP A 15 5.80 -4.41 -8.75
N LEU A 16 5.67 -4.02 -7.48
CA LEU A 16 4.43 -4.15 -6.72
C LEU A 16 4.19 -2.91 -5.86
N TYR A 17 2.99 -2.36 -5.98
CA TYR A 17 2.53 -1.24 -5.17
C TYR A 17 1.51 -1.72 -4.14
N ILE A 18 1.84 -1.63 -2.86
CA ILE A 18 0.90 -1.89 -1.77
C ILE A 18 0.16 -0.60 -1.47
N VAL A 19 -1.15 -0.58 -1.69
CA VAL A 19 -2.01 0.57 -1.45
C VAL A 19 -2.66 0.39 -0.09
N SER A 20 -2.29 1.23 0.89
CA SER A 20 -2.90 1.21 2.22
C SER A 20 -4.27 1.90 2.18
N THR A 21 -5.36 1.14 2.32
CA THR A 21 -6.73 1.65 2.26
C THR A 21 -7.68 0.82 3.11
N LYS A 22 -8.76 1.43 3.59
CA LYS A 22 -9.81 0.75 4.37
C LYS A 22 -10.60 -0.27 3.55
N GLU A 23 -10.73 -0.05 2.24
CA GLU A 23 -11.49 -0.92 1.32
C GLU A 23 -10.65 -2.11 0.80
N GLY A 24 -9.41 -2.26 1.29
CA GLY A 24 -8.51 -3.34 0.89
C GLY A 24 -8.82 -4.68 1.57
N SER A 25 -8.19 -5.74 1.06
CA SER A 25 -8.23 -7.07 1.69
C SER A 25 -7.30 -7.12 2.91
N HIS A 26 -7.64 -7.96 3.89
CA HIS A 26 -6.79 -8.18 5.05
C HIS A 26 -5.85 -9.36 4.83
N GLU A 27 -4.61 -9.08 4.42
CA GLU A 27 -3.46 -10.00 4.23
C GLU A 27 -3.66 -11.28 3.39
N GLU A 28 -4.89 -11.61 3.01
CA GLU A 28 -5.29 -12.67 2.09
C GLU A 28 -4.55 -12.47 0.77
N ASP A 29 -3.79 -13.48 0.35
CA ASP A 29 -2.95 -13.49 -0.88
C ASP A 29 -1.75 -12.52 -0.92
N LEU A 30 -1.51 -11.71 0.12
CA LEU A 30 -0.37 -10.79 0.15
C LEU A 30 0.98 -11.54 -0.01
N ALA A 31 1.10 -12.72 0.61
CA ALA A 31 2.29 -13.57 0.49
C ALA A 31 2.56 -13.99 -0.96
N VAL A 32 1.52 -14.43 -1.68
CA VAL A 32 1.61 -14.86 -3.09
C VAL A 32 2.02 -13.70 -3.99
N ARG A 33 1.46 -12.50 -3.74
CA ARG A 33 1.83 -11.29 -4.49
C ARG A 33 3.29 -10.92 -4.27
N ILE A 34 3.78 -11.03 -3.02
CA ILE A 34 5.17 -10.72 -2.65
C ILE A 34 6.17 -11.74 -3.22
N GLU A 35 5.79 -13.02 -3.33
CA GLU A 35 6.66 -14.08 -3.85
C GLU A 35 7.08 -13.81 -5.31
N GLY A 36 6.19 -13.21 -6.11
CA GLY A 36 6.46 -12.83 -7.49
C GLY A 36 7.38 -11.61 -7.67
N VAL A 37 7.71 -10.87 -6.61
CA VAL A 37 8.43 -9.59 -6.70
C VAL A 37 9.94 -9.78 -6.85
N ARG A 38 10.52 -9.14 -7.88
CA ARG A 38 11.93 -9.22 -8.27
C ARG A 38 12.71 -7.94 -8.01
N LYS A 39 12.13 -6.77 -8.32
CA LYS A 39 12.75 -5.44 -8.18
C LYS A 39 12.54 -4.89 -6.78
N GLY A 40 11.29 -4.60 -6.42
CA GLY A 40 10.98 -4.00 -5.12
C GLY A 40 9.49 -3.79 -4.92
N ILE A 41 9.18 -3.36 -3.71
CA ILE A 41 7.81 -3.13 -3.24
C ILE A 41 7.73 -1.68 -2.76
N SER A 42 6.81 -0.91 -3.33
CA SER A 42 6.46 0.42 -2.83
C SER A 42 5.19 0.35 -2.01
N VAL A 43 5.20 0.94 -0.82
CA VAL A 43 3.98 1.07 0.02
C VAL A 43 3.49 2.50 -0.07
N ILE A 44 2.25 2.67 -0.53
CA ILE A 44 1.60 3.96 -0.72
C ILE A 44 0.65 4.19 0.45
N PHE A 45 0.85 5.30 1.15
CA PHE A 45 -0.01 5.75 2.22
C PHE A 45 -0.79 7.00 1.79
N GLY A 46 -2.04 7.05 2.22
CA GLY A 46 -2.86 8.24 2.07
C GLY A 46 -2.51 9.33 3.09
N SER A 47 -3.32 10.37 3.05
CA SER A 47 -3.38 11.42 4.07
C SER A 47 -4.37 11.04 5.18
N PRO A 48 -4.44 11.78 6.30
CA PRO A 48 -5.44 11.54 7.32
C PRO A 48 -6.90 11.60 6.83
N ASP A 49 -7.15 12.36 5.76
CA ASP A 49 -8.49 12.64 5.24
C ASP A 49 -8.82 11.89 3.94
N LYS A 50 -7.81 11.34 3.26
CA LYS A 50 -7.96 10.70 1.94
C LYS A 50 -7.06 9.49 1.78
N ASP A 51 -7.64 8.39 1.33
CA ASP A 51 -6.91 7.18 0.93
C ASP A 51 -6.20 7.41 -0.43
N PRO A 52 -5.17 6.61 -0.79
CA PRO A 52 -4.41 6.82 -2.03
C PRO A 52 -5.23 6.77 -3.32
N ASP A 53 -6.30 5.97 -3.37
CA ASP A 53 -7.22 5.87 -4.51
C ASP A 53 -8.06 7.13 -4.66
N GLU A 54 -8.47 7.76 -3.55
CA GLU A 54 -9.13 9.07 -3.57
C GLU A 54 -8.20 10.16 -4.08
N ILE A 55 -6.93 10.15 -3.63
CA ILE A 55 -5.90 11.09 -4.12
C ILE A 55 -5.66 10.90 -5.61
N ALA A 56 -5.46 9.66 -6.07
CA ALA A 56 -5.24 9.36 -7.49
C ALA A 56 -6.41 9.86 -8.36
N LYS A 57 -7.65 9.62 -7.92
CA LYS A 57 -8.86 10.05 -8.63
C LYS A 57 -8.94 11.58 -8.76
N GLU A 58 -8.57 12.32 -7.71
CA GLU A 58 -8.50 13.78 -7.75
C GLU A 58 -7.41 14.30 -8.70
N GLU A 59 -6.31 13.57 -8.84
CA GLU A 59 -5.25 13.85 -9.82
C GLU A 59 -5.63 13.44 -11.26
N GLY A 60 -6.85 12.93 -11.49
CA GLY A 60 -7.30 12.45 -12.79
C GLY A 60 -6.58 11.19 -13.25
N TRP A 61 -6.15 10.36 -12.30
CA TRP A 61 -5.42 9.13 -12.52
C TRP A 61 -6.09 7.97 -11.77
N ASP A 62 -5.91 6.75 -12.28
CA ASP A 62 -6.50 5.56 -11.69
C ASP A 62 -5.37 4.65 -11.18
N ILE A 63 -5.37 4.36 -9.88
CA ILE A 63 -4.36 3.50 -9.26
C ILE A 63 -4.49 2.05 -9.72
N ASP A 64 -5.68 1.65 -10.20
CA ASP A 64 -5.97 0.29 -10.61
C ASP A 64 -5.20 -0.11 -11.89
N ILE A 65 -4.61 0.85 -12.61
CA ILE A 65 -3.72 0.58 -13.75
C ILE A 65 -2.35 0.04 -13.33
N LEU A 66 -1.98 0.17 -12.06
CA LEU A 66 -0.72 -0.35 -11.53
C LEU A 66 -0.84 -1.83 -11.18
N ASN A 67 0.30 -2.54 -11.19
CA ASN A 67 0.38 -3.81 -10.48
C ASN A 67 0.36 -3.56 -8.97
N HIS A 68 -0.84 -3.53 -8.40
CA HIS A 68 -1.05 -3.12 -7.02
C HIS A 68 -1.69 -4.23 -6.17
N TYR A 69 -1.71 -4.02 -4.87
CA TYR A 69 -2.49 -4.79 -3.90
C TYR A 69 -3.06 -3.83 -2.86
N LYS A 70 -4.39 -3.78 -2.73
CA LYS A 70 -5.08 -2.96 -1.73
C LYS A 70 -5.06 -3.70 -0.40
N LEU A 71 -4.33 -3.17 0.58
CA LEU A 71 -4.17 -3.75 1.90
C LEU A 71 -4.96 -2.94 2.93
N ASN A 72 -5.89 -3.60 3.62
CA ASN A 72 -6.41 -3.12 4.90
C ASN A 72 -5.59 -3.73 6.04
N SER A 73 -4.66 -2.93 6.58
CA SER A 73 -3.75 -3.35 7.63
C SER A 73 -4.38 -3.35 9.04
N ALA A 74 -5.56 -2.76 9.20
CA ALA A 74 -6.26 -2.66 10.48
C ALA A 74 -7.77 -2.90 10.31
N PRO A 75 -8.19 -4.13 9.94
CA PRO A 75 -9.59 -4.47 9.82
C PRO A 75 -10.29 -4.26 11.18
N LEU A 76 -11.57 -3.90 11.14
CA LEU A 76 -12.37 -3.63 12.34
C LEU A 76 -11.77 -2.52 13.23
N GLN A 77 -11.05 -1.56 12.64
CA GLN A 77 -10.52 -0.41 13.37
C GLN A 77 -11.62 0.27 14.20
N GLY A 78 -11.39 0.40 15.51
CA GLY A 78 -12.33 1.03 16.46
C GLY A 78 -12.39 2.55 16.37
N VAL A 79 -11.83 3.14 15.31
CA VAL A 79 -11.72 4.58 15.08
C VAL A 79 -12.14 4.91 13.65
N ARG A 80 -12.61 6.13 13.43
CA ARG A 80 -13.05 6.58 12.08
C ARG A 80 -11.88 6.65 11.09
N SER A 81 -10.71 7.13 11.52
CA SER A 81 -9.49 7.20 10.72
C SER A 81 -8.28 6.83 11.58
N ILE A 82 -7.30 6.20 10.94
CA ILE A 82 -5.98 5.92 11.50
C ILE A 82 -5.04 6.95 10.89
N ARG A 83 -4.24 7.63 11.71
CA ARG A 83 -3.32 8.63 11.19
C ARG A 83 -2.17 7.94 10.43
N THR A 84 -1.60 8.63 9.45
CA THR A 84 -0.55 8.08 8.58
C THR A 84 0.60 7.43 9.36
N TYR A 85 1.05 8.04 10.47
CA TYR A 85 2.14 7.46 11.28
C TYR A 85 1.72 6.17 12.01
N GLU A 86 0.47 6.04 12.47
CA GLU A 86 -0.07 4.80 13.05
C GLU A 86 -0.17 3.71 11.98
N ALA A 87 -0.75 4.06 10.82
CA ALA A 87 -0.90 3.17 9.68
C ALA A 87 0.47 2.66 9.19
N LEU A 88 1.49 3.53 9.18
CA LEU A 88 2.85 3.16 8.81
C LEU A 88 3.38 2.02 9.69
N TYR A 89 3.24 2.12 11.01
CA TYR A 89 3.71 1.05 11.91
C TYR A 89 2.93 -0.26 11.73
N ILE A 90 1.61 -0.19 11.64
CA ILE A 90 0.76 -1.38 11.49
C ILE A 90 1.06 -2.09 10.15
N THR A 91 1.07 -1.34 9.06
CA THR A 91 1.33 -1.87 7.72
C THR A 91 2.73 -2.45 7.61
N LEU A 92 3.77 -1.75 8.09
CA LEU A 92 5.14 -2.27 8.01
C LEU A 92 5.37 -3.50 8.89
N ALA A 93 4.67 -3.62 10.03
CA ALA A 93 4.74 -4.84 10.85
C ALA A 93 4.18 -6.06 10.11
N ILE A 94 3.03 -5.92 9.42
CA ILE A 94 2.44 -6.97 8.58
C ILE A 94 3.38 -7.30 7.42
N MET A 95 3.84 -6.29 6.69
CA MET A 95 4.77 -6.47 5.56
C MET A 95 6.04 -7.20 6.00
N ASN A 96 6.64 -6.80 7.12
CA ASN A 96 7.82 -7.47 7.68
C ASN A 96 7.55 -8.95 7.99
N SER A 97 6.42 -9.25 8.64
CA SER A 97 6.00 -10.62 8.96
C SER A 97 5.83 -11.48 7.70
N VAL A 98 5.14 -10.96 6.68
CA VAL A 98 4.89 -11.68 5.43
C VAL A 98 6.18 -11.86 4.62
N ILE A 99 6.98 -10.80 4.44
CA ILE A 99 8.26 -10.88 3.73
C ILE A 99 9.19 -11.90 4.40
N PHE A 100 9.26 -11.90 5.73
CA PHE A 100 10.05 -12.88 6.49
C PHE A 100 9.61 -14.32 6.22
N LYS A 101 8.30 -14.57 6.09
CA LYS A 101 7.76 -15.91 5.77
C LYS A 101 8.07 -16.33 4.33
N VAL A 102 7.96 -15.41 3.37
CA VAL A 102 8.09 -15.69 1.93
C VAL A 102 9.56 -15.81 1.50
N LYS A 103 10.41 -14.86 1.89
CA LYS A 103 11.81 -14.79 1.43
C LYS A 103 12.79 -15.51 2.35
N ARG A 104 12.31 -16.55 3.05
CA ARG A 104 13.11 -17.30 4.00
C ARG A 104 14.32 -17.94 3.29
N PHE A 105 15.52 -17.59 3.76
CA PHE A 105 16.76 -18.31 3.46
C PHE A 105 16.73 -19.71 4.06
#